data_AF-A0A9E0P636-F1
#
_entry.id   AF-A0A9E0P636-F1
#
_cell.length_a   1.000
_cell.length_b   1.000
_cell.length_c   1.000
_cell.angle_alpha   90.00
_cell.angle_beta   90.00
_cell.angle_gamma   90.00
#
_symmetry.space_group_name_H-M   'P 1'
#
loop_
_entity.id
_entity.type
_entity.pdbx_description
1 polymer ?
#
loop_
_entity_poly.entity_id
_entity_poly.type
_entity_poly.pdbx_seq_one_letter_code
_entity_poly.pdbx_strand_id
1 'polypeptide(L)' 'LEYEEDSRADVDLDFVMPGSGLCIEIQGTAEHAPFGKDQLDAMTALAAGGIRQIIACQKEITGDWRS' A
#
# COMPACT_ATOMS: atom_id res chain seq x y z
N LEU A 1 -9.69 4.70 -11.21
CA LEU A 1 -9.91 5.91 -10.40
C LEU A 1 -11.39 5.90 -10.03
N GLU A 2 -11.74 5.07 -9.04
CA GLU A 2 -13.09 5.00 -8.47
C GLU A 2 -13.23 6.14 -7.44
N TYR A 3 -13.69 7.28 -7.93
CA TYR A 3 -13.84 8.55 -7.19
C TYR A 3 -14.78 8.45 -5.97
N GLU A 4 -15.63 7.42 -5.92
CA GLU A 4 -16.63 7.25 -4.86
C GLU A 4 -16.07 6.60 -3.58
N GLU A 5 -15.04 5.74 -3.68
CA GLU A 5 -14.38 5.16 -2.49
C GLU A 5 -13.47 6.19 -1.80
N ASP A 6 -12.72 6.99 -2.56
CA ASP A 6 -11.89 8.09 -2.03
C ASP A 6 -12.73 9.09 -1.23
N SER A 7 -13.89 9.51 -1.74
CA SER A 7 -14.70 10.54 -1.06
C SER A 7 -15.28 10.13 0.30
N ARG A 8 -15.19 8.84 0.66
CA ARG A 8 -15.72 8.28 1.92
C ARG A 8 -14.64 7.74 2.83
N ALA A 9 -13.38 7.71 2.40
CA ALA A 9 -12.29 7.26 3.24
C ALA A 9 -12.02 8.33 4.30
N ASP A 10 -12.02 7.93 5.58
CA ASP A 10 -11.64 8.84 6.67
C ASP A 10 -10.13 9.18 6.61
N VAL A 11 -9.36 8.32 5.94
CA VAL A 11 -7.90 8.30 5.88
C VAL A 11 -7.47 7.72 4.54
N ASP A 12 -6.59 8.41 3.84
CA ASP A 12 -5.93 7.92 2.65
C ASP A 12 -4.45 7.60 2.95
N LEU A 13 -3.96 6.44 2.49
CA LEU A 13 -2.58 5.99 2.72
C LEU A 13 -1.95 5.40 1.45
N ASP A 14 -0.81 5.98 1.06
CA ASP A 14 0.06 5.47 0.01
C ASP A 14 1.26 4.71 0.60
N PHE A 15 1.62 3.59 -0.03
CA PHE A 15 2.73 2.73 0.41
C PHE A 15 3.71 2.41 -0.72
N VAL A 16 5.00 2.61 -0.44
CA VAL A 16 6.09 2.16 -1.31
C VAL A 16 6.91 1.11 -0.57
N MET A 17 6.89 -0.13 -1.08
CA MET A 17 7.64 -1.26 -0.51
C MET A 17 8.27 -2.13 -1.60
N PRO A 18 9.49 -2.66 -1.39
CA PRO A 18 10.06 -3.73 -2.18
C PRO A 18 9.54 -5.10 -1.71
N GLY A 19 9.79 -6.13 -2.52
CA GLY A 19 9.34 -7.51 -2.21
C GLY A 19 9.97 -8.13 -0.96
N SER A 20 11.00 -7.51 -0.38
CA SER A 20 11.57 -7.92 0.92
C SER A 20 10.67 -7.56 2.11
N GLY A 21 9.64 -6.75 1.91
CA GLY A 21 8.68 -6.35 2.96
C GLY A 21 9.16 -5.22 3.86
N LEU A 22 10.28 -4.56 3.53
CA LEU A 22 10.73 -3.35 4.22
C LEU A 22 9.97 -2.13 3.71
N CYS A 23 9.60 -1.20 4.59
CA CYS A 23 8.96 0.03 4.14
C CYS A 23 9.99 1.02 3.60
N ILE A 24 9.75 1.56 2.40
CA ILE A 24 10.54 2.68 1.85
C ILE A 24 9.84 4.00 2.18
N GLU A 25 8.52 4.06 1.97
CA GLU A 25 7.72 5.25 2.20
C GLU A 25 6.29 4.88 2.61
N ILE A 26 5.76 5.64 3.55
CA ILE A 26 4.34 5.71 3.86
C ILE A 26 3.96 7.18 3.85
N GLN A 27 2.99 7.54 3.01
CA GLN A 27 2.35 8.84 3.06
C GLN A 27 0.92 8.62 3.53
N GLY A 28 0.48 9.41 4.50
CA GLY A 28 -0.88 9.33 5.00
C GLY A 28 -1.51 10.69 5.19
N THR A 29 -2.75 10.81 4.73
CA THR A 29 -3.58 12.00 4.90
C THR A 29 -4.85 11.61 5.63
N ALA A 30 -5.05 12.18 6.82
CA ALA A 30 -6.35 12.12 7.50
C ALA A 30 -7.28 13.13 6.83
N GLU A 31 -8.24 12.66 6.04
CA GLU A 31 -9.17 13.55 5.31
C GLU A 31 -10.27 14.09 6.22
N HIS A 32 -10.76 13.26 7.16
CA HIS A 32 -11.87 13.62 8.04
C HIS A 32 -11.51 13.48 9.53
N ALA A 33 -10.86 12.38 9.91
CA ALA A 33 -10.50 12.09 11.29
C ALA A 33 -9.04 11.61 11.41
N PRO A 34 -8.30 12.04 12.46
CA PRO A 34 -6.98 11.49 12.72
C PRO A 34 -7.03 9.98 12.94
N PHE A 35 -6.05 9.26 12.42
CA PHE A 35 -5.93 7.81 12.59
C PHE A 35 -4.96 7.44 13.71
N GLY A 36 -5.26 6.32 14.37
CA GLY A 36 -4.42 5.75 15.40
C GLY A 36 -3.35 4.80 14.84
N LYS A 37 -2.41 4.42 15.69
CA LYS A 37 -1.35 3.45 15.36
C LYS A 37 -1.91 2.10 14.89
N ASP A 38 -2.97 1.61 15.54
CA ASP A 38 -3.58 0.32 15.20
C ASP A 38 -4.18 0.32 13.79
N GLN A 39 -4.78 1.45 13.37
CA GLN A 39 -5.32 1.61 12.03
C GLN A 39 -4.21 1.67 10.99
N LEU A 40 -3.15 2.44 11.25
CA LEU A 40 -1.95 2.48 10.40
C LEU A 40 -1.34 1.09 10.24
N ASP A 41 -1.23 0.31 11.33
CA ASP A 41 -0.67 -1.04 11.30
C ASP A 41 -1.52 -2.01 10.49
N ALA A 42 -2.85 -1.95 10.64
CA ALA A 42 -3.77 -2.76 9.86
C ALA A 42 -3.66 -2.47 8.36
N MET A 43 -3.63 -1.18 7.98
CA MET A 43 -3.47 -0.77 6.59
C MET A 43 -2.08 -1.13 6.04
N THR A 44 -1.03 -1.00 6.85
CA THR A 44 0.34 -1.41 6.48
C THR A 44 0.40 -2.92 6.19
N ALA A 45 -0.24 -3.74 7.03
CA ALA A 45 -0.29 -5.19 6.84
C ALA A 45 -1.04 -5.56 5.54
N LEU A 46 -2.15 -4.87 5.27
CA LEU A 46 -2.93 -5.06 4.04
C LEU A 46 -2.11 -4.67 2.80
N ALA A 47 -1.50 -3.48 2.81
CA ALA A 47 -0.66 -2.98 1.73
C ALA A 47 0.52 -3.91 1.44
N ALA A 48 1.21 -4.40 2.48
CA ALA A 48 2.30 -5.36 2.31
C ALA A 48 1.83 -6.66 1.64
N GLY A 49 0.60 -7.11 1.91
CA GLY A 49 -0.04 -8.24 1.23
C GLY A 49 -0.29 -7.97 -0.25
N GLY A 50 -0.93 -6.84 -0.56
CA GLY A 50 -1.23 -6.43 -1.94
C GLY A 50 0.03 -6.22 -2.77
N ILE A 51 1.04 -5.54 -2.23
CA ILE A 51 2.33 -5.29 -2.91
C ILE A 51 3.03 -6.61 -3.24
N ARG A 52 3.01 -7.62 -2.37
CA ARG A 52 3.56 -8.95 -2.69
C ARG A 52 2.86 -9.59 -3.89
N GLN A 53 1.54 -9.46 -3.99
CA GLN A 53 0.79 -9.98 -5.13
C GLN A 53 1.13 -9.23 -6.43
N ILE A 54 1.19 -7.89 -6.37
CA ILE A 54 1.57 -7.05 -7.51
C ILE A 54 2.98 -7.41 -8.01
N ILE A 55 3.94 -7.55 -7.11
CA ILE A 55 5.31 -7.93 -7.46
C ILE A 55 5.37 -9.32 -8.09
N ALA A 56 4.57 -10.29 -7.58
CA ALA A 56 4.49 -11.61 -8.19
C ALA A 56 4.00 -11.52 -9.65
N CYS A 57 2.91 -10.80 -9.90
CA CYS A 57 2.41 -10.57 -11.26
C CYS A 57 3.42 -9.83 -12.16
N GLN A 58 4.13 -8.84 -11.62
CA GLN A 58 5.19 -8.13 -12.37
C GLN A 58 6.31 -9.08 -12.79
N LYS A 59 6.72 -10.01 -11.91
CA LYS A 59 7.74 -11.02 -12.21
C LYS A 59 7.29 -12.03 -13.25
N GLU A 60 6.01 -12.40 -13.28
CA GLU A 60 5.47 -13.27 -14.33
C GLU A 60 5.61 -12.66 -15.73
N ILE A 61 5.46 -11.33 -15.84
CA ILE A 61 5.52 -10.62 -17.12
C ILE A 61 6.97 -10.28 -17.49
N THR A 62 7.77 -9.83 -16.54
CA THR A 62 9.11 -9.27 -16.81
C THR A 62 10.24 -10.28 -16.63
N GLY A 63 9.98 -11.42 -15.97
CA GLY A 63 11.03 -12.31 -15.47
C GLY A 63 11.88 -11.65 -14.38
N ASP A 64 12.95 -12.31 -13.96
CA ASP A 64 13.99 -11.65 -13.16
C ASP A 64 14.95 -10.91 -14.11
N TRP A 65 14.55 -9.72 -14.56
CA TRP A 65 15.34 -8.91 -15.50
C TRP A 65 16.66 -8.36 -14.90
N ARG A 66 16.90 -8.61 -13.61
CA ARG A 66 18.09 -8.18 -12.85
C ARG A 66 19.13 -9.30 -12.61
N SER A 67 19.01 -10.45 -13.26
CA SER A 67 20.07 -11.47 -13.25
C SER A 67 21.27 -11.06 -14.10
#